data_AF-A0A5K0WGW0-F1
#
_entry.id   AF-A0A5K0WGW0-F1
#
_cell.length_a   1.000
_cell.length_b   1.000
_cell.length_c   1.000
_cell.angle_alpha   90.00
_cell.angle_beta   90.00
_cell.angle_gamma   90.00
#
_symmetry.space_group_name_H-M   'P 1'
#
loop_
_entity.id
_entity.type
_entity.pdbx_description
1 polymer ?
#
loop_
_entity_poly.entity_id
_entity_poly.type
_entity_poly.pdbx_seq_one_letter_code
_entity_poly.pdbx_strand_id
1 'polypeptide(L)'
;TSRDAQNLDELLGDKTDNFLFHYNFPPYSVGEIGIVGSPKRREIGHGRLAKRSLLAVMPKLEDFPYTIRIVSEITESNGSSSMASVCGASLALMDAGVPIKSAVA
;
A
#
# COMPACT_ATOMS: atom_id res chain seq x y z
N THR A 1 4.39 0.07 -15.75
CA THR A 1 4.49 -1.00 -16.77
C THR A 1 4.89 -2.31 -16.10
N SER A 2 4.77 -3.47 -16.74
CA SER A 2 5.10 -4.78 -16.12
C SER A 2 6.54 -4.90 -15.62
N ARG A 3 7.47 -4.07 -16.13
CA ARG A 3 8.86 -3.99 -15.65
C ARG A 3 8.99 -3.42 -14.24
N ASP A 4 7.99 -2.64 -13.80
CA ASP A 4 7.97 -2.00 -12.49
C ASP A 4 7.39 -2.91 -11.40
N ALA A 5 6.87 -4.08 -11.80
CA ALA A 5 6.32 -5.07 -10.88
C ALA A 5 7.42 -5.69 -10.02
N GLN A 6 7.06 -6.08 -8.79
CA GLN A 6 8.01 -6.71 -7.87
C GLN A 6 8.12 -8.20 -8.19
N ASN A 7 9.32 -8.65 -8.56
CA ASN A 7 9.63 -10.08 -8.61
C ASN A 7 9.95 -10.56 -7.19
N LEU A 8 9.27 -11.61 -6.77
CA LEU A 8 9.39 -12.25 -5.46
C LEU A 8 9.86 -13.69 -5.69
N ASP A 9 11.10 -13.96 -5.29
CA ASP A 9 11.64 -15.31 -5.19
C ASP A 9 11.20 -15.88 -3.83
N GLU A 10 10.09 -16.62 -3.84
CA GLU A 10 9.52 -17.27 -2.66
C GLU A 10 9.90 -18.76 -2.63
N LEU A 11 9.89 -19.37 -1.43
CA LEU A 11 10.22 -20.79 -1.25
C LEU A 11 9.40 -21.75 -2.13
N LEU A 12 8.19 -21.36 -2.52
CA LEU A 12 7.26 -22.15 -3.33
C LEU A 12 7.35 -21.84 -4.83
N GLY A 13 8.22 -20.92 -5.24
CA GLY A 13 8.43 -20.50 -6.62
C GLY A 13 8.36 -18.99 -6.81
N ASP A 14 8.73 -18.57 -8.01
CA ASP A 14 8.76 -17.16 -8.40
C ASP A 14 7.35 -16.59 -8.61
N LYS A 15 7.13 -15.40 -8.07
CA LYS A 15 5.89 -14.65 -8.22
C LYS A 15 6.15 -13.20 -8.60
N THR A 16 5.34 -12.67 -9.52
CA THR A 16 5.36 -11.24 -9.84
C THR A 16 4.17 -10.54 -9.19
N ASP A 17 4.44 -9.49 -8.42
CA ASP A 17 3.45 -8.69 -7.70
C ASP A 17 3.26 -7.32 -8.36
N ASN A 18 2.08 -7.11 -8.93
CA ASN A 18 1.74 -5.89 -9.66
C ASN A 18 1.10 -4.80 -8.78
N PHE A 19 0.84 -5.08 -7.50
CA PHE A 19 0.22 -4.12 -6.59
C PHE A 19 1.06 -3.95 -5.34
N LEU A 20 1.88 -2.90 -5.30
CA LEU A 20 2.76 -2.60 -4.17
C LEU A 20 2.09 -1.62 -3.21
N PHE A 21 2.26 -1.83 -1.91
CA PHE A 21 1.77 -0.92 -0.88
C PHE A 21 2.85 -0.71 0.17
N HIS A 22 3.35 0.52 0.28
CA HIS A 22 4.30 0.92 1.30
C HIS A 22 3.60 1.80 2.33
N TYR A 23 3.90 1.56 3.60
CA TYR A 23 3.34 2.28 4.73
C TYR A 23 4.52 2.81 5.52
N ASN A 24 4.57 4.13 5.70
CA ASN A 24 5.65 4.83 6.36
C ASN A 24 5.11 5.51 7.62
N PHE A 25 5.78 5.27 8.74
CA PHE A 25 5.41 5.79 10.04
C PHE A 25 6.59 6.56 10.66
N PRO A 26 6.84 7.78 10.18
CA PRO A 26 7.92 8.59 10.70
C PRO A 26 7.66 9.02 12.16
N PRO A 27 8.70 9.21 12.98
CA PRO A 27 8.54 9.51 14.41
C PRO A 27 7.84 10.85 14.67
N TYR A 28 7.95 11.81 13.73
CA TYR A 28 7.25 13.09 13.84
C TYR A 28 5.72 12.92 13.82
N SER A 29 5.18 11.82 13.29
CA SER A 29 3.74 11.56 13.23
C SER A 29 3.07 11.45 14.61
N VAL A 30 3.86 11.20 15.65
CA VAL A 30 3.46 11.16 17.05
C VAL A 30 4.14 12.25 17.88
N GLY A 31 4.79 13.22 17.23
CA GLY A 31 5.51 14.31 17.90
C GLY A 31 6.83 13.89 18.55
N GLU A 32 7.38 12.72 18.19
CA GLU A 32 8.63 12.21 18.75
C GLU A 32 9.81 12.37 17.78
N ILE A 33 11.03 12.27 18.31
CA ILE A 33 12.25 12.08 17.52
C ILE A 33 12.58 10.60 17.39
N GLY A 34 13.22 10.21 16.30
CA GLY A 34 13.59 8.80 16.11
C GLY A 34 14.35 8.56 14.81
N ILE A 35 14.79 7.32 14.63
CA ILE A 35 15.50 6.89 13.43
C ILE A 35 14.51 6.83 12.26
N VAL A 36 14.86 7.50 11.17
CA VAL A 36 14.20 7.39 9.87
C VAL A 36 15.09 6.53 8.97
N GLY A 37 14.52 5.49 8.39
CA GLY A 37 15.28 4.53 7.58
C GLY A 37 14.42 3.34 7.16
N SER A 38 14.95 2.13 7.30
CA SER A 38 14.26 0.90 6.91
C SER A 38 12.96 0.69 7.71
N PRO A 39 11.90 0.16 7.06
CA PRO A 39 10.61 -0.04 7.71
C PRO A 39 10.70 -1.09 8.83
N LYS A 40 10.06 -0.80 9.95
CA LYS A 40 9.89 -1.70 11.09
C LYS A 40 8.84 -2.76 10.75
N ARG A 41 8.85 -3.86 11.51
CA ARG A 41 7.86 -4.96 11.35
C ARG A 41 6.40 -4.49 11.43
N ARG A 42 6.11 -3.48 12.27
CA ARG A 42 4.76 -2.92 12.40
C ARG A 42 4.32 -2.18 11.12
N GLU A 43 5.22 -1.44 10.49
CA GLU A 43 4.96 -0.73 9.24
C GLU A 43 4.68 -1.73 8.11
N ILE A 44 5.47 -2.80 8.02
CA ILE A 44 5.24 -3.90 7.07
C ILE A 44 3.88 -4.56 7.32
N GLY A 45 3.53 -4.83 8.59
CA GLY A 45 2.25 -5.42 8.97
C GLY A 45 1.05 -4.54 8.61
N HIS A 46 1.11 -3.25 8.91
CA HIS A 46 0.06 -2.28 8.55
C HIS A 46 -0.07 -2.11 7.03
N GLY A 47 1.05 -2.03 6.30
CA GLY A 47 1.05 -2.00 4.84
C GLY A 47 0.43 -3.26 4.23
N ARG A 48 0.73 -4.44 4.77
CA ARG A 48 0.12 -5.71 4.33
C ARG A 48 -1.38 -5.76 4.61
N LEU A 49 -1.83 -5.23 5.74
CA LEU A 49 -3.26 -5.11 6.07
C LEU A 49 -3.98 -4.22 5.05
N ALA A 50 -3.48 -3.00 4.83
CA ALA A 50 -4.10 -2.06 3.90
C ALA A 50 -4.12 -2.60 2.45
N LYS A 51 -3.01 -3.22 2.02
CA LYS A 51 -2.92 -3.91 0.73
C LYS A 51 -4.00 -4.98 0.58
N ARG A 52 -4.18 -5.83 1.60
CA ARG A 52 -5.19 -6.90 1.57
C ARG A 52 -6.61 -6.35 1.46
N SER A 53 -6.93 -5.26 2.15
CA SER A 53 -8.25 -4.63 2.07
C SER A 53 -8.59 -4.16 0.64
N LEU A 54 -7.61 -3.59 -0.07
CA LEU A 54 -7.82 -3.06 -1.41
C LEU A 54 -7.79 -4.13 -2.51
N LEU A 55 -7.04 -5.22 -2.32
CA LEU A 55 -6.92 -6.30 -3.31
C LEU A 55 -8.28 -6.85 -3.78
N ALA A 56 -9.31 -6.83 -2.94
CA ALA A 56 -10.65 -7.30 -3.29
C ALA A 56 -11.34 -6.45 -4.38
N VAL A 57 -11.01 -5.15 -4.46
CA VAL A 57 -11.61 -4.19 -5.40
C VAL A 57 -10.71 -3.82 -6.58
N MET A 58 -9.47 -4.32 -6.62
CA MET A 58 -8.53 -4.04 -7.70
C MET A 58 -9.02 -4.63 -9.04
N PRO A 59 -8.78 -3.92 -10.17
CA PRO A 59 -9.02 -4.47 -11.50
C PRO A 59 -8.06 -5.64 -11.80
N LYS A 60 -8.41 -6.47 -12.79
CA LYS A 60 -7.48 -7.46 -13.32
C LYS A 60 -6.43 -6.78 -14.18
N LEU A 61 -5.27 -7.43 -14.34
CA LEU A 61 -4.18 -6.90 -15.17
C LEU A 61 -4.56 -6.77 -16.65
N GLU A 62 -5.49 -7.61 -17.13
CA GLU A 62 -6.04 -7.55 -18.49
C GLU A 62 -6.86 -6.27 -18.73
N ASP A 63 -7.61 -5.84 -17.70
CA ASP A 63 -8.48 -4.65 -17.76
C ASP A 63 -7.70 -3.35 -17.51
N PHE A 64 -6.64 -3.43 -16.70
CA PHE A 64 -5.78 -2.30 -16.36
C PHE A 64 -4.31 -2.74 -16.29
N PRO A 65 -3.56 -2.66 -17.42
CA PRO A 65 -2.23 -3.25 -17.56
C PRO A 65 -1.11 -2.39 -16.96
N TYR A 66 -1.32 -1.91 -15.74
CA TYR A 66 -0.36 -1.10 -15.00
C TYR A 66 -0.03 -1.74 -13.65
N THR A 67 1.26 -1.76 -13.33
CA THR A 67 1.73 -1.95 -11.96
C THR A 67 1.36 -0.72 -11.16
N ILE A 68 0.73 -0.93 -10.00
CA ILE A 68 0.28 0.13 -9.12
C ILE A 68 1.11 0.07 -7.85
N ARG A 69 1.66 1.23 -7.45
CA ARG A 69 2.36 1.39 -6.17
C ARG A 69 1.68 2.50 -5.38
N ILE A 70 1.21 2.16 -4.20
CA ILE A 70 0.70 3.13 -3.23
C ILE A 70 1.75 3.30 -2.14
N VAL A 71 1.97 4.55 -1.73
CA VAL A 71 2.79 4.91 -0.58
C VAL A 71 1.89 5.72 0.36
N SER A 72 1.67 5.20 1.56
CA SER A 72 0.95 5.88 2.62
C SER A 72 1.94 6.49 3.59
N GLU A 73 2.00 7.82 3.62
CA GLU A 73 2.81 8.60 4.56
C GLU A 73 1.94 9.01 5.73
N ILE A 74 2.20 8.44 6.91
CA ILE A 74 1.47 8.84 8.11
C ILE A 74 2.06 10.14 8.63
N THR A 75 1.34 11.23 8.44
CA THR A 75 1.77 12.56 8.87
C THR A 75 1.41 12.86 10.32
N GLU A 76 0.30 12.30 10.80
CA GLU A 76 -0.18 12.39 12.18
C GLU A 76 -0.82 11.07 12.59
N SER A 77 -0.67 10.67 13.86
CA SER A 77 -1.24 9.42 14.35
C SER A 77 -1.67 9.50 15.81
N ASN A 78 -2.98 9.39 16.03
CA ASN A 78 -3.59 9.19 17.36
C ASN A 78 -4.66 8.08 17.35
N GLY A 79 -4.65 7.23 16.32
CA GLY A 79 -5.66 6.21 16.10
C GLY A 79 -5.41 5.51 14.76
N SER A 80 -5.97 4.30 14.61
CA SER A 80 -5.70 3.33 13.53
C SER A 80 -5.26 3.91 12.18
N SER A 81 -3.97 4.19 12.04
CA SER A 81 -3.36 4.80 10.85
C SER A 81 -3.33 3.82 9.66
N SER A 82 -3.44 2.52 9.92
CA SER A 82 -3.65 1.51 8.88
C SER A 82 -5.02 1.62 8.22
N MET A 83 -6.10 1.92 8.95
CA MET A 83 -7.42 2.14 8.35
C MET A 83 -7.48 3.50 7.64
N ALA A 84 -6.84 4.53 8.19
CA ALA A 84 -6.65 5.80 7.48
C ALA A 84 -5.95 5.59 6.13
N SER A 85 -4.96 4.68 6.08
CA SER A 85 -4.28 4.30 4.84
C SER A 85 -5.19 3.59 3.84
N VAL A 86 -6.16 2.79 4.29
CA VAL A 86 -7.15 2.15 3.40
C VAL A 86 -8.04 3.19 2.74
N CYS A 87 -8.61 4.10 3.54
CA CYS A 87 -9.46 5.19 3.04
C CYS A 87 -8.69 6.09 2.06
N GLY A 88 -7.50 6.54 2.46
CA GLY A 88 -6.66 7.41 1.64
C GLY A 88 -6.23 6.75 0.34
N ALA A 89 -5.89 5.46 0.38
CA ALA A 89 -5.55 4.70 -0.81
C ALA A 89 -6.74 4.47 -1.74
N SER A 90 -7.95 4.24 -1.21
CA SER A 90 -9.17 4.15 -2.03
C SER A 90 -9.40 5.44 -2.81
N LEU A 91 -9.23 6.60 -2.18
CA LEU A 91 -9.34 7.90 -2.83
C LEU A 91 -8.23 8.13 -3.86
N ALA A 92 -6.98 7.82 -3.49
CA ALA A 92 -5.82 8.00 -4.37
C ALA A 92 -5.91 7.11 -5.63
N LEU A 93 -6.44 5.90 -5.51
CA LEU A 93 -6.70 5.01 -6.65
C LEU A 93 -7.73 5.61 -7.61
N MET A 94 -8.82 6.17 -7.08
CA MET A 94 -9.85 6.83 -7.89
C MET A 94 -9.31 8.08 -8.57
N ASP A 95 -8.55 8.91 -7.85
CA ASP A 95 -7.93 10.13 -8.38
C ASP A 95 -6.91 9.82 -9.50
N ALA A 96 -6.13 8.75 -9.33
CA ALA A 96 -5.23 8.24 -10.35
C ALA A 96 -5.94 7.57 -11.55
N GLY A 97 -7.27 7.49 -11.55
CA GLY A 97 -8.06 6.90 -12.63
C GLY A 97 -8.01 5.37 -12.68
N VAL A 98 -7.63 4.71 -11.59
CA VAL A 98 -7.67 3.24 -11.51
C VAL A 98 -9.13 2.79 -11.42
N PRO A 99 -9.61 1.90 -12.31
CA PRO A 99 -11.00 1.45 -12.34
C PRO A 99 -11.27 0.41 -11.24
N ILE A 100 -11.25 0.84 -9.97
CA ILE A 100 -11.57 -0.03 -8.83
C ILE A 100 -13.08 -0.34 -8.77
N LYS A 101 -13.44 -1.55 -8.35
CA LYS A 101 -14.84 -2.02 -8.34
C LYS A 101 -15.76 -1.24 -7.39
N SER A 102 -15.22 -0.78 -6.27
CA SER A 102 -15.94 -0.02 -5.24
C SER A 102 -14.94 0.71 -4.34
N ALA A 103 -15.40 1.77 -3.68
CA ALA A 103 -14.66 2.38 -2.57
C ALA A 103 -14.51 1.42 -1.40
N VAL A 104 -13.42 1.57 -0.63
CA VAL A 104 -13.11 0.80 0.59
C VAL A 104 -12.77 1.76 1.73
N ALA A 105 -13.26 1.46 2.93
CA ALA A 105 -13.02 2.19 4.17
C ALA A 105 -12.82 1.24 5.36
#